data_AF-A0A4S0MSE8-F1
#
_entry.id   AF-A0A4S0MSE8-F1
#
_cell.length_a   1.000
_cell.length_b   1.000
_cell.length_c   1.000
_cell.angle_alpha   90.00
_cell.angle_beta   90.00
_cell.angle_gamma   90.00
#
_symmetry.space_group_name_H-M   'P 1'
#
loop_
_entity.id
_entity.type
_entity.pdbx_description
1 polymer ?
#
loop_
_entity_poly.entity_id
_entity_poly.type
_entity_poly.pdbx_seq_one_letter_code
_entity_poly.pdbx_strand_id
1 'polypeptide(L)'
;LAGPPGSGKTHLAQIWQTQAHAVAIDPGRIGEHIASLGARPALIDDIDKGPIDEQGLFHLINTVRCAGSTLLLTARRFPSAWRVALPDLISRLKAAATVEIHEPDD
;
A
#
# COMPACT_ATOMS: atom_id res chain seq x y z
N LEU A 1 4.25 -0.21 5.29
CA LEU A 1 4.76 0.75 6.28
C LEU A 1 3.60 1.25 7.12
N ALA A 2 3.57 0.96 8.40
CA ALA A 2 2.56 1.50 9.32
C ALA A 2 3.26 2.27 10.46
N GLY A 3 2.65 3.38 10.92
CA GLY A 3 3.20 4.21 12.00
C GLY A 3 2.53 5.59 12.07
N PRO A 4 2.66 6.33 13.20
CA PRO A 4 1.95 7.60 13.40
C PRO A 4 2.37 8.70 12.40
N PRO A 5 1.58 9.78 12.25
CA PRO A 5 2.02 10.97 11.51
C PRO A 5 3.34 11.49 12.07
N GLY A 6 4.27 11.94 11.21
CA GLY A 6 5.58 12.43 11.65
C GLY A 6 6.72 11.40 11.58
N SER A 7 6.44 10.10 11.56
CA SER A 7 7.47 9.03 11.54
C SER A 7 8.23 8.83 10.21
N GLY A 8 8.23 9.82 9.31
CA GLY A 8 8.99 9.75 8.05
C GLY A 8 8.48 8.76 6.98
N LYS A 9 7.32 8.10 7.18
CA LYS A 9 6.78 7.11 6.23
C LYS A 9 6.65 7.61 4.78
N THR A 10 6.11 8.82 4.59
CA THR A 10 5.98 9.42 3.26
C THR A 10 7.35 9.70 2.63
N HIS A 11 8.33 10.12 3.44
CA HIS A 11 9.70 10.34 2.95
C HIS A 11 10.35 9.02 2.48
N LEU A 12 10.24 7.96 3.30
CA LEU A 12 10.74 6.63 2.94
C LEU A 12 10.00 6.04 1.73
N ALA A 13 8.70 6.27 1.63
CA ALA A 13 7.91 5.87 0.48
C ALA A 13 8.35 6.58 -0.81
N GLN A 14 8.66 7.88 -0.74
CA GLN A 14 9.17 8.64 -1.89
C GLN A 14 10.57 8.18 -2.33
N ILE A 15 11.46 7.86 -1.38
CA ILE A 15 12.77 7.28 -1.70
C ILE A 15 12.59 5.95 -2.41
N TRP A 16 11.79 5.05 -1.83
CA TRP A 16 11.50 3.74 -2.42
C TRP A 16 10.85 3.88 -3.80
N GLN A 17 9.88 4.78 -3.94
CA GLN A 17 9.22 5.04 -5.22
C GLN A 17 10.22 5.42 -6.30
N THR A 18 11.15 6.31 -5.97
CA THR A 18 12.19 6.75 -6.89
C THR A 18 13.12 5.61 -7.29
N GLN A 19 13.57 4.82 -6.32
CA GLN A 19 14.49 3.71 -6.56
C GLN A 19 13.85 2.55 -7.34
N ALA A 20 12.59 2.24 -7.04
CA ALA A 20 11.83 1.17 -7.69
C ALA A 20 11.15 1.61 -9.00
N HIS A 21 11.24 2.90 -9.36
CA HIS A 21 10.45 3.51 -10.43
C HIS A 21 8.95 3.20 -10.30
N ALA A 22 8.43 3.26 -9.08
CA ALA A 22 7.07 2.86 -8.76
C ALA A 22 6.04 3.91 -9.19
N VAL A 23 4.89 3.42 -9.66
CA VAL A 23 3.74 4.26 -10.00
C VAL A 23 3.00 4.60 -8.70
N ALA A 24 2.82 5.90 -8.43
CA ALA A 24 1.94 6.34 -7.36
C ALA A 24 0.49 6.14 -7.78
N ILE A 25 -0.28 5.46 -6.94
CA ILE A 25 -1.70 5.17 -7.13
C ILE A 25 -2.48 5.95 -6.09
N ASP A 26 -3.49 6.70 -6.56
CA ASP A 26 -4.47 7.31 -5.67
C ASP A 26 -5.36 6.23 -5.05
N PRO A 27 -5.43 6.12 -3.71
CA PRO A 27 -6.29 5.14 -3.04
C PRO A 27 -7.77 5.27 -3.39
N GLY A 28 -8.24 6.46 -3.81
CA GLY A 28 -9.62 6.69 -4.26
C GLY A 28 -9.87 6.31 -5.72
N ARG A 29 -8.84 5.95 -6.50
CA ARG A 29 -8.93 5.67 -7.94
C ARG A 29 -8.13 4.43 -8.36
N ILE A 30 -7.99 3.46 -7.46
CA ILE A 30 -7.18 2.26 -7.69
C ILE A 30 -7.56 1.57 -9.01
N GLY A 31 -8.86 1.42 -9.28
CA GLY A 31 -9.38 0.79 -10.50
C GLY A 31 -8.88 1.43 -11.81
N GLU A 32 -8.69 2.75 -11.85
CA GLU A 32 -8.21 3.47 -13.03
C GLU A 32 -6.74 3.14 -13.34
N HIS A 33 -5.94 2.86 -12.31
CA HIS A 33 -4.51 2.60 -12.44
C HIS A 33 -4.19 1.13 -12.74
N ILE A 34 -5.01 0.17 -12.27
CA ILE A 34 -4.73 -1.27 -12.41
C ILE A 34 -4.51 -1.67 -13.87
N ALA A 35 -5.37 -1.21 -14.79
CA ALA A 35 -5.33 -1.62 -16.20
C ALA A 35 -4.03 -1.20 -16.91
N SER A 36 -3.39 -0.13 -16.45
CA SER A 36 -2.16 0.41 -17.04
C SER A 36 -0.89 0.06 -16.26
N LEU A 37 -1.01 -0.58 -15.08
CA LEU A 37 0.13 -0.82 -14.19
C LEU A 37 1.19 -1.73 -14.82
N GLY A 38 0.75 -2.80 -15.49
CA GLY A 38 1.64 -3.82 -16.07
C GLY A 38 2.47 -4.52 -14.99
N ALA A 39 3.78 -4.61 -15.21
CA ALA A 39 4.75 -5.18 -14.24
C ALA A 39 5.46 -4.13 -13.38
N ARG A 40 5.00 -2.88 -13.41
CA ARG A 40 5.65 -1.80 -12.66
C ARG A 40 5.31 -1.89 -11.16
N PRO A 41 6.27 -1.59 -10.28
CA PRO A 41 5.98 -1.47 -8.86
C PRO A 41 4.95 -0.37 -8.60
N ALA A 42 4.20 -0.51 -7.51
CA ALA A 42 3.16 0.44 -7.13
C ALA A 42 3.38 0.98 -5.72
N LEU A 43 3.07 2.26 -5.53
CA LEU A 43 3.00 2.91 -4.22
C LEU A 43 1.58 3.41 -3.99
N ILE A 44 0.99 3.09 -2.84
CA ILE A 44 -0.12 3.86 -2.28
C ILE A 44 0.33 4.47 -0.96
N ASP A 45 0.29 5.80 -0.89
CA ASP A 45 0.59 6.55 0.33
C ASP A 45 -0.71 6.86 1.10
N ASP A 46 -0.69 6.71 2.43
CA ASP A 46 -1.78 7.05 3.35
C ASP A 46 -3.12 6.34 2.99
N ILE A 47 -3.08 5.02 2.69
CA ILE A 47 -4.26 4.22 2.29
C ILE A 47 -5.42 4.29 3.28
N ASP A 48 -5.13 4.50 4.56
CA ASP A 48 -6.13 4.55 5.64
C ASP A 48 -6.63 5.96 5.98
N LYS A 49 -6.31 6.97 5.16
CA LYS A 49 -6.78 8.36 5.33
C LYS A 49 -8.25 8.53 4.93
N GLY A 50 -8.76 7.67 4.05
CA GLY A 50 -10.13 7.69 3.54
C GLY A 50 -10.80 6.32 3.59
N PRO A 51 -12.01 6.17 3.01
CA PRO A 51 -12.62 4.86 2.81
C PRO A 51 -11.72 4.00 1.91
N ILE A 52 -11.52 2.75 2.29
CA ILE A 52 -10.68 1.82 1.54
C ILE A 52 -11.54 1.13 0.49
N ASP A 53 -11.15 1.26 -0.77
CA ASP A 53 -11.69 0.42 -1.84
C ASP A 53 -11.12 -1.00 -1.72
N GLU A 54 -11.85 -1.85 -1.00
CA GLU A 54 -11.42 -3.22 -0.71
C GLU A 54 -11.25 -4.07 -1.96
N GLN A 55 -12.14 -3.92 -2.95
CA GLN A 55 -12.07 -4.66 -4.19
C GLN A 55 -10.90 -4.18 -5.05
N GLY A 56 -10.76 -2.86 -5.21
CA GLY A 56 -9.64 -2.26 -5.93
C GLY A 56 -8.30 -2.68 -5.32
N LEU A 57 -8.16 -2.60 -4.00
CA LEU A 57 -6.93 -2.99 -3.30
C LEU A 57 -6.63 -4.48 -3.47
N PHE A 58 -7.64 -5.35 -3.35
CA PHE A 58 -7.47 -6.79 -3.57
C PHE A 58 -6.98 -7.09 -4.99
N HIS A 59 -7.59 -6.49 -6.01
CA HIS A 59 -7.17 -6.65 -7.40
C HIS A 59 -5.76 -6.13 -7.63
N LEU A 60 -5.41 -4.96 -7.09
CA LEU A 60 -4.07 -4.40 -7.18
C LEU A 60 -3.00 -5.33 -6.59
N ILE A 61 -3.22 -5.86 -5.38
CA ILE A 61 -2.29 -6.79 -4.73
C ILE A 61 -2.08 -8.02 -5.62
N ASN A 62 -3.15 -8.58 -6.18
CA ASN A 62 -3.05 -9.75 -7.05
C ASN A 62 -2.34 -9.40 -8.37
N THR A 63 -2.63 -8.26 -9.00
CA THR A 63 -1.98 -7.83 -10.25
C THR A 63 -0.47 -7.67 -10.06
N VAL A 64 -0.04 -6.95 -9.02
CA VAL A 64 1.38 -6.74 -8.72
C VAL A 64 2.08 -8.09 -8.45
N ARG A 65 1.45 -8.96 -7.67
CA ARG A 65 1.99 -10.29 -7.34
C ARG A 65 2.09 -11.19 -8.58
N CYS A 66 1.06 -11.24 -9.41
CA CYS A 66 1.06 -12.04 -10.64
C CYS A 66 2.11 -11.55 -11.64
N ALA A 67 2.37 -10.24 -11.67
CA ALA A 67 3.41 -9.66 -12.50
C ALA A 67 4.84 -9.80 -11.92
N GLY A 68 4.99 -10.43 -10.74
CA GLY A 68 6.28 -10.58 -10.06
C GLY A 68 6.88 -9.25 -9.59
N SER A 69 6.05 -8.23 -9.39
CA SER A 69 6.46 -6.88 -9.01
C SER A 69 6.22 -6.61 -7.52
N THR A 70 6.48 -5.39 -7.06
CA THR A 70 6.40 -5.00 -5.65
C THR A 70 5.37 -3.90 -5.40
N LEU A 71 4.68 -3.98 -4.27
CA LEU A 71 3.68 -3.01 -3.82
C LEU A 71 4.12 -2.48 -2.46
N LEU A 72 4.24 -1.16 -2.34
CA LEU A 72 4.40 -0.48 -1.06
C LEU A 72 3.09 0.20 -0.68
N LEU A 73 2.61 -0.09 0.53
CA LEU A 73 1.49 0.60 1.16
C LEU A 73 2.01 1.36 2.38
N THR A 74 1.66 2.63 2.52
CA THR A 74 1.82 3.35 3.78
C THR A 74 0.47 3.60 4.42
N ALA A 75 0.43 3.53 5.75
CA ALA A 75 -0.76 3.79 6.54
C ALA A 75 -0.38 4.34 7.91
N ARG A 76 -1.33 5.03 8.54
CA ARG A 76 -1.19 5.50 9.93
C ARG A 76 -1.48 4.39 10.92
N ARG A 77 -2.42 3.52 10.58
CA ARG A 77 -2.83 2.37 11.38
C ARG A 77 -2.44 1.07 10.70
N PHE A 78 -2.24 0.03 11.50
CA PHE A 78 -2.03 -1.32 10.99
C PHE A 78 -3.22 -1.83 10.17
N PRO A 79 -2.99 -2.73 9.19
CA PRO A 79 -4.06 -3.33 8.39
C PRO A 79 -5.18 -4.00 9.22
N SER A 80 -4.85 -4.54 10.39
CA SER A 80 -5.82 -5.10 11.34
C SER A 80 -6.85 -4.09 11.86
N ALA A 81 -6.52 -2.79 11.86
CA ALA A 81 -7.38 -1.72 12.32
C ALA A 81 -8.19 -1.05 11.20
N TRP A 82 -8.01 -1.46 9.93
CA TRP A 82 -8.68 -0.88 8.76
C TRP A 82 -10.16 -1.25 8.66
N ARG A 83 -10.65 -2.19 9.49
CA ARG A 83 -12.04 -2.68 9.50
C ARG A 83 -12.54 -3.16 8.13
N VAL A 84 -11.64 -3.70 7.31
CA VAL A 84 -11.99 -4.32 6.03
C VAL A 84 -12.90 -5.53 6.24
N ALA A 85 -13.90 -5.72 5.39
CA ALA A 85 -14.88 -6.80 5.49
C ALA A 85 -14.59 -7.97 4.54
N LEU A 86 -13.88 -7.72 3.43
CA LEU A 86 -13.61 -8.68 2.37
C LEU A 86 -12.62 -9.76 2.85
N PRO A 87 -13.05 -11.03 3.00
CA PRO A 87 -12.22 -12.09 3.57
C PRO A 87 -10.94 -12.35 2.77
N ASP A 88 -11.02 -12.27 1.44
CA ASP A 88 -9.86 -12.48 0.57
C ASP A 88 -8.80 -11.38 0.75
N LEU A 89 -9.22 -10.12 0.88
CA LEU A 89 -8.33 -9.01 1.17
C LEU A 89 -7.67 -9.18 2.55
N ILE A 90 -8.44 -9.56 3.57
CA ILE A 90 -7.91 -9.84 4.91
C ILE A 90 -6.80 -10.90 4.86
N SER A 91 -7.05 -12.00 4.13
CA SER A 91 -6.07 -13.07 3.95
C SER A 91 -4.79 -12.57 3.27
N ARG A 92 -4.93 -11.73 2.23
CA ARG A 92 -3.78 -11.13 1.54
C ARG A 92 -3.00 -10.16 2.41
N LEU A 93 -3.68 -9.30 3.18
CA LEU A 93 -3.02 -8.35 4.08
C LEU A 93 -2.27 -9.06 5.22
N LYS A 94 -2.79 -10.18 5.72
CA LYS A 94 -2.10 -11.02 6.72
C LYS A 94 -0.86 -11.71 6.15
N ALA A 95 -0.89 -12.10 4.89
CA ALA A 95 0.24 -12.74 4.20
C ALA A 95 1.29 -11.73 3.71
N ALA A 96 0.96 -10.44 3.64
CA ALA A 96 1.89 -9.39 3.23
C ALA A 96 2.86 -9.05 4.37
N ALA A 97 4.13 -8.85 4.03
CA ALA A 97 5.14 -8.39 4.98
C ALA A 97 4.80 -6.97 5.46
N THR A 98 4.33 -6.86 6.71
CA THR A 98 4.04 -5.56 7.33
C THR A 98 5.26 -5.11 8.12
N VAL A 99 5.92 -4.05 7.64
CA VAL A 99 7.01 -3.38 8.35
C VAL A 99 6.44 -2.15 9.07
N GLU A 100 6.61 -2.10 10.40
CA GLU A 100 6.34 -0.94 11.24
C GLU A 100 7.53 0.03 11.18
N ILE A 101 7.25 1.33 11.07
CA ILE A 101 8.27 2.37 11.22
C ILE A 101 7.90 3.18 12.45
N HIS A 102 8.72 3.09 13.48
CA HIS A 102 8.68 3.97 14.64
C HIS A 102 9.29 5.33 14.27
N GLU A 103 8.95 6.38 15.04
CA GLU A 103 9.71 7.63 14.93
C GLU A 103 11.20 7.34 15.14
N PRO A 104 12.11 8.00 14.40
CA PRO A 104 13.52 7.94 14.76
C PRO A 104 13.64 8.50 16.19
N ASP A 105 14.07 7.66 17.12
CA ASP A 105 14.53 8.14 18.42
C ASP A 105 15.71 9.10 18.14
N ASP A 106 15.63 10.31 18.70
CA ASP A 106 16.66 11.37 18.62
C ASP A 106 18.08 10.85 18.97
#